data_AF-C4K0W0-F1
#
_entry.id   AF-C4K0W0-F1
#
_cell.length_a   1.000
_cell.length_b   1.000
_cell.length_c   1.000
_cell.angle_alpha   90.00
_cell.angle_beta   90.00
_cell.angle_gamma   90.00
#
_symmetry.space_group_name_H-M   'P 1'
#
loop_
_entity.id
_entity.type
_entity.pdbx_description
1 polymer ?
#
loop_
_entity_poly.entity_id
_entity_poly.type
_entity_poly.pdbx_seq_one_letter_code
_entity_poly.pdbx_strand_id
1 'polypeptide(L)'
;MTDILDEVLSDQNEEKRLIFFKKLLPIIIIISIIAITIMVVINNNKDKRIKNNQKNGDILVKTVGLETTKDNEELAFNTLENLVTTSNTKIKEIAALEQVAIKISKKKYSEAKDLLNKIIENKEYSEISTSYARISWCSLVIDDHNLDIQDKEKLTKYLNYFDDEKKPFWATATIIKAMWDIKNNMKPQAETNLKNLLISNNISDLIKDQAKALLVNLNK
;
A
#
# COMPACT_ATOMS: atom_id res chain seq x y z
N MET A 1 -20.99 -57.26 -54.08
CA MET A 1 -20.40 -57.83 -52.85
C MET A 1 -19.59 -56.80 -52.06
N THR A 2 -19.43 -55.58 -52.57
CA THR A 2 -18.81 -54.42 -51.89
C THR A 2 -19.78 -53.73 -50.92
N ASP A 3 -21.07 -53.64 -51.26
CA ASP A 3 -22.13 -53.02 -50.43
C ASP A 3 -22.20 -53.58 -49.00
N ILE A 4 -22.25 -54.90 -48.86
CA ILE A 4 -22.37 -55.55 -47.54
C ILE A 4 -21.10 -55.34 -46.71
N LEU A 5 -19.93 -55.26 -47.35
CA LEU A 5 -18.66 -55.07 -46.65
C LEU A 5 -18.54 -53.63 -46.13
N ASP A 6 -18.96 -52.65 -46.93
CA ASP A 6 -18.99 -51.23 -46.55
C ASP A 6 -20.06 -50.96 -45.47
N GLU A 7 -21.21 -51.63 -45.52
CA GLU A 7 -22.26 -51.56 -44.49
C GLU A 7 -21.76 -52.12 -43.14
N VAL A 8 -21.11 -53.28 -43.15
CA VAL A 8 -20.53 -53.89 -41.92
C VAL A 8 -19.38 -53.04 -41.36
N LEU A 9 -18.54 -52.45 -42.21
CA LEU A 9 -17.47 -51.54 -41.78
C LEU A 9 -18.02 -50.23 -41.22
N SER A 10 -19.12 -49.72 -41.78
CA SER A 10 -19.85 -48.56 -41.28
C SER A 10 -20.43 -48.83 -39.89
N ASP A 11 -21.14 -49.94 -39.71
CA ASP A 11 -21.71 -50.36 -38.42
C ASP A 11 -20.63 -50.52 -37.33
N GLN A 12 -19.50 -51.14 -37.66
CA GLN A 12 -18.38 -51.26 -36.71
C GLN A 12 -17.76 -49.90 -36.33
N ASN A 13 -17.73 -48.94 -37.25
CA ASN A 13 -17.24 -47.59 -36.96
C ASN A 13 -18.24 -46.78 -36.12
N GLU A 14 -19.54 -46.92 -36.38
CA GLU A 14 -20.58 -46.32 -35.56
C GLU A 14 -20.57 -46.89 -34.14
N GLU A 15 -20.43 -48.19 -33.99
CA GLU A 15 -20.37 -48.85 -32.69
C GLU A 15 -19.14 -48.40 -31.87
N LYS A 16 -17.97 -48.29 -32.52
CA LYS A 16 -16.75 -47.72 -31.90
C LYS A 16 -16.94 -46.26 -31.49
N ARG A 17 -17.55 -45.44 -32.34
CA ARG A 17 -17.88 -44.04 -31.99
C ARG A 17 -18.85 -43.98 -30.81
N LEU A 18 -19.85 -44.85 -30.77
CA LEU A 18 -20.87 -44.87 -29.73
C LEU A 18 -20.29 -45.32 -28.38
N ILE A 19 -19.37 -46.29 -28.38
CA ILE A 19 -18.61 -46.71 -27.20
C ILE A 19 -17.68 -45.59 -26.72
N PHE A 20 -16.99 -44.91 -27.65
CA PHE A 20 -16.13 -43.78 -27.33
C PHE A 20 -16.94 -42.64 -26.71
N PHE A 21 -18.08 -42.26 -27.29
CA PHE A 21 -18.98 -41.25 -26.74
C PHE A 21 -19.52 -41.66 -25.37
N LYS A 22 -19.95 -42.91 -25.18
CA LYS A 22 -20.42 -43.42 -23.87
C LYS A 22 -19.35 -43.34 -22.79
N LYS A 23 -18.05 -43.45 -23.13
CA LYS A 23 -16.95 -43.35 -22.17
C LYS A 23 -16.46 -41.91 -21.96
N LEU A 24 -16.37 -41.12 -23.02
CA LEU A 24 -15.78 -39.78 -23.00
C LEU A 24 -16.77 -38.71 -22.53
N LEU A 25 -18.04 -38.81 -22.95
CA LEU A 25 -19.06 -37.82 -22.63
C LEU A 25 -19.31 -37.68 -21.12
N PRO A 26 -19.39 -38.76 -20.30
CA PRO A 26 -19.50 -38.64 -18.85
C PRO A 26 -18.28 -37.95 -18.22
N ILE A 27 -17.08 -38.21 -18.73
CA ILE A 27 -15.84 -37.60 -18.24
C ILE A 27 -15.87 -36.07 -18.48
N ILE A 28 -16.26 -35.66 -19.69
CA ILE A 28 -16.40 -34.24 -20.05
C ILE A 28 -17.44 -33.55 -19.16
N ILE A 29 -18.59 -34.21 -18.91
CA ILE A 29 -19.64 -33.67 -18.04
C ILE A 29 -19.11 -33.48 -16.61
N ILE A 30 -18.42 -34.48 -16.04
CA ILE A 30 -17.85 -34.39 -14.69
C ILE A 30 -16.83 -33.25 -14.60
N ILE A 31 -15.90 -33.15 -15.55
CA ILE A 31 -14.90 -32.07 -15.58
C ILE A 31 -15.58 -30.69 -15.68
N SER A 32 -16.62 -30.58 -16.51
CA SER A 32 -17.36 -29.33 -16.67
C SER A 32 -18.05 -28.90 -15.38
N ILE A 33 -18.67 -29.84 -14.65
CA ILE A 33 -19.28 -29.56 -13.33
C ILE A 33 -18.23 -29.11 -12.33
N ILE A 34 -17.07 -29.76 -12.28
CA ILE A 34 -15.97 -29.37 -11.39
C ILE A 34 -15.49 -27.94 -11.71
N ALA A 35 -15.27 -27.64 -12.99
CA ALA A 35 -14.83 -26.31 -13.43
C ALA A 35 -15.85 -25.21 -13.05
N ILE A 36 -17.14 -25.46 -13.29
CA ILE A 36 -18.22 -24.54 -12.89
C ILE A 36 -18.23 -24.33 -11.37
N THR A 37 -18.11 -25.41 -10.59
CA THR A 37 -18.11 -25.35 -9.13
C THR A 37 -16.93 -24.51 -8.60
N ILE A 38 -15.73 -24.73 -9.15
CA ILE A 38 -14.54 -23.93 -8.81
C ILE A 38 -14.77 -22.45 -9.15
N MET A 39 -15.31 -22.15 -10.34
CA MET A 39 -15.58 -20.79 -10.77
C MET A 39 -16.59 -20.09 -9.84
N VAL A 40 -17.67 -20.77 -9.44
CA VAL A 40 -18.67 -20.24 -8.50
C VAL A 40 -18.05 -19.96 -7.14
N VAL A 41 -17.22 -20.86 -6.61
CA VAL A 41 -16.54 -20.67 -5.32
C VAL A 41 -15.60 -19.46 -5.37
N ILE A 42 -14.79 -19.34 -6.43
CA ILE A 42 -13.88 -18.19 -6.61
C ILE A 42 -14.68 -16.89 -6.71
N ASN A 43 -15.76 -16.87 -7.50
CA ASN A 43 -16.56 -15.67 -7.70
C ASN A 43 -17.25 -15.25 -6.40
N ASN A 44 -17.85 -16.18 -5.66
CA ASN A 44 -18.48 -15.89 -4.37
C ASN A 44 -17.45 -15.36 -3.34
N ASN A 45 -16.25 -15.93 -3.30
CA ASN A 45 -15.18 -15.44 -2.42
C ASN A 45 -14.71 -14.04 -2.83
N LYS A 46 -14.62 -13.76 -4.13
CA LYS A 46 -14.30 -12.44 -4.67
C LYS A 46 -15.38 -11.41 -4.30
N ASP A 47 -16.65 -11.76 -4.48
CA ASP A 47 -17.79 -10.88 -4.14
C ASP A 47 -17.85 -10.59 -2.64
N LYS A 48 -17.62 -11.59 -1.79
CA LYS A 48 -17.50 -11.41 -0.33
C LYS A 48 -16.37 -10.44 0.02
N ARG A 49 -15.20 -10.58 -0.62
CA ARG A 49 -14.06 -9.67 -0.42
C ARG A 49 -14.38 -8.24 -0.86
N ILE A 50 -15.02 -8.07 -2.03
CA ILE A 50 -15.42 -6.75 -2.53
C ILE A 50 -16.41 -6.10 -1.57
N LYS A 51 -17.46 -6.80 -1.16
CA LYS A 51 -18.44 -6.29 -0.19
C LYS A 51 -17.80 -5.92 1.14
N ASN A 52 -16.87 -6.73 1.64
CA ASN A 52 -16.14 -6.43 2.88
C ASN A 52 -15.25 -5.18 2.73
N ASN A 53 -14.55 -5.02 1.61
CA ASN A 53 -13.75 -3.84 1.33
C ASN A 53 -14.62 -2.59 1.21
N GLN A 54 -15.77 -2.68 0.53
CA GLN A 54 -16.74 -1.57 0.44
C GLN A 54 -17.25 -1.19 1.82
N LYS A 55 -17.69 -2.16 2.63
CA LYS A 55 -18.17 -1.90 4.00
C LYS A 55 -17.11 -1.21 4.85
N ASN A 56 -15.88 -1.73 4.85
CA ASN A 56 -14.79 -1.13 5.61
C ASN A 56 -14.41 0.27 5.08
N GLY A 57 -14.49 0.47 3.76
CA GLY A 57 -14.27 1.75 3.12
C GLY A 57 -15.34 2.78 3.50
N ASP A 58 -16.61 2.39 3.51
CA ASP A 58 -17.72 3.24 3.94
C ASP A 58 -17.58 3.66 5.41
N ILE A 59 -17.14 2.74 6.28
CA ILE A 59 -16.85 3.06 7.68
C ILE A 59 -15.71 4.09 7.73
N LEU A 60 -14.62 3.88 7.01
CA LEU A 60 -13.48 4.80 6.97
C LEU A 60 -13.93 6.20 6.51
N VAL A 61 -14.63 6.30 5.38
CA VAL A 61 -15.08 7.59 4.81
C VAL A 61 -16.02 8.33 5.79
N LYS A 62 -16.96 7.61 6.41
CA LYS A 62 -17.84 8.21 7.43
C LYS A 62 -17.03 8.69 8.63
N THR A 63 -16.01 7.94 9.03
CA THR A 63 -15.16 8.28 10.17
C THR A 63 -14.34 9.55 9.92
N VAL A 64 -13.75 9.68 8.73
CA VAL A 64 -13.08 10.93 8.30
C VAL A 64 -14.09 12.08 8.25
N GLY A 65 -15.30 11.84 7.76
CA GLY A 65 -16.40 12.82 7.83
C GLY A 65 -16.70 13.28 9.26
N LEU A 66 -16.69 12.38 10.23
CA LEU A 66 -16.90 12.73 11.65
C LEU A 66 -15.78 13.62 12.21
N GLU A 67 -14.52 13.38 11.84
CA GLU A 67 -13.39 14.25 12.22
C GLU A 67 -13.62 15.69 11.76
N THR A 68 -14.12 15.90 10.54
CA THR A 68 -14.36 17.26 10.01
C THR A 68 -15.40 18.07 10.80
N THR A 69 -16.23 17.40 11.60
CA THR A 69 -17.29 18.05 12.41
C THR A 69 -16.83 18.55 13.78
N LYS A 70 -15.55 18.38 14.16
CA LYS A 70 -14.89 18.77 15.44
C LYS A 70 -15.50 18.22 16.74
N ASP A 71 -16.81 17.98 16.80
CA ASP A 71 -17.52 17.53 18.01
C ASP A 71 -17.49 16.00 18.22
N ASN A 72 -16.96 15.23 17.27
CA ASN A 72 -17.00 13.75 17.29
C ASN A 72 -15.64 13.07 17.09
N GLU A 73 -14.54 13.76 17.40
CA GLU A 73 -13.18 13.25 17.13
C GLU A 73 -12.81 12.01 17.97
N GLU A 74 -13.31 11.90 19.21
CA GLU A 74 -13.10 10.69 20.04
C GLU A 74 -13.85 9.49 19.47
N LEU A 75 -15.10 9.70 19.06
CA LEU A 75 -15.88 8.70 18.34
C LEU A 75 -15.18 8.30 17.03
N ALA A 76 -14.61 9.27 16.31
CA ALA A 76 -13.84 9.00 15.10
C ALA A 76 -12.61 8.13 15.40
N PHE A 77 -11.82 8.50 16.42
CA PHE A 77 -10.65 7.74 16.83
C PHE A 77 -10.98 6.29 17.23
N ASN A 78 -12.03 6.09 18.02
CA ASN A 78 -12.49 4.76 18.46
C ASN A 78 -13.01 3.93 17.27
N THR A 79 -13.67 4.58 16.29
CA THR A 79 -14.13 3.91 15.08
C THR A 79 -12.96 3.46 14.20
N LEU A 80 -11.91 4.30 14.08
CA LEU A 80 -10.68 3.90 13.40
C LEU A 80 -9.96 2.77 14.15
N GLU A 81 -9.95 2.77 15.48
CA GLU A 81 -9.33 1.70 16.27
C GLU A 81 -10.00 0.35 16.01
N ASN A 82 -11.33 0.34 15.88
CA ASN A 82 -12.07 -0.85 15.46
C ASN A 82 -11.63 -1.32 14.07
N LEU A 83 -11.42 -0.41 13.11
CA LEU A 83 -10.90 -0.80 11.79
C LEU A 83 -9.47 -1.34 11.86
N VAL A 84 -8.59 -0.74 12.66
CA VAL A 84 -7.20 -1.19 12.83
C VAL A 84 -7.13 -2.61 13.40
N THR A 85 -8.00 -2.91 14.37
CA THR A 85 -8.00 -4.19 15.09
C THR A 85 -8.77 -5.30 14.38
N THR A 86 -9.87 -4.98 13.69
CA THR A 86 -10.79 -6.01 13.15
C THR A 86 -10.72 -6.20 11.64
N SER A 87 -10.18 -5.23 10.89
CA SER A 87 -10.15 -5.30 9.43
C SER A 87 -9.05 -6.23 8.92
N ASN A 88 -9.44 -7.22 8.11
CA ASN A 88 -8.50 -8.11 7.41
C ASN A 88 -8.01 -7.53 6.06
N THR A 89 -8.15 -6.23 5.86
CA THR A 89 -7.91 -5.56 4.57
C THR A 89 -6.88 -4.44 4.76
N LYS A 90 -6.32 -3.93 3.66
CA LYS A 90 -5.35 -2.82 3.71
C LYS A 90 -5.94 -1.51 4.26
N ILE A 91 -7.27 -1.42 4.42
CA ILE A 91 -7.93 -0.30 5.10
C ILE A 91 -7.45 -0.14 6.55
N LYS A 92 -7.03 -1.22 7.22
CA LYS A 92 -6.45 -1.12 8.56
C LYS A 92 -5.22 -0.20 8.62
N GLU A 93 -4.42 -0.20 7.55
CA GLU A 93 -3.22 0.63 7.44
C GLU A 93 -3.58 2.11 7.27
N ILE A 94 -4.57 2.39 6.42
CA ILE A 94 -5.10 3.75 6.22
C ILE A 94 -5.73 4.26 7.51
N ALA A 95 -6.54 3.44 8.19
CA ALA A 95 -7.16 3.81 9.46
C ALA A 95 -6.11 4.14 10.54
N ALA A 96 -5.00 3.40 10.60
CA ALA A 96 -3.90 3.70 11.52
C ALA A 96 -3.22 5.05 11.19
N LEU A 97 -3.04 5.37 9.90
CA LEU A 97 -2.52 6.67 9.48
C LEU A 97 -3.48 7.83 9.78
N GLU A 98 -4.79 7.62 9.64
CA GLU A 98 -5.79 8.62 10.02
C GLU A 98 -5.80 8.85 11.55
N GLN A 99 -5.58 7.81 12.36
CA GLN A 99 -5.40 7.99 13.80
C GLN A 99 -4.20 8.90 14.11
N VAL A 100 -3.10 8.78 13.35
CA VAL A 100 -1.95 9.70 13.46
C VAL A 100 -2.38 11.11 13.09
N ALA A 101 -3.09 11.30 11.98
CA ALA A 101 -3.57 12.60 11.51
C ALA A 101 -4.41 13.32 12.59
N ILE A 102 -5.33 12.61 13.24
CA ILE A 102 -6.12 13.13 14.37
C ILE A 102 -5.23 13.60 15.54
N LYS A 103 -4.15 12.86 15.86
CA LYS A 103 -3.23 13.29 16.93
C LYS A 103 -2.41 14.51 16.52
N ILE A 104 -1.97 14.58 15.27
CA ILE A 104 -1.24 15.74 14.72
C ILE A 104 -2.12 16.99 14.71
N SER A 105 -3.39 16.89 14.27
CA SER A 105 -4.33 18.03 14.24
C SER A 105 -4.59 18.59 15.64
N LYS A 106 -4.58 17.73 16.67
CA LYS A 106 -4.65 18.10 18.09
C LYS A 106 -3.34 18.58 18.71
N LYS A 107 -2.27 18.69 17.93
CA LYS A 107 -0.91 19.02 18.41
C LYS A 107 -0.39 18.03 19.46
N LYS A 108 -0.93 16.81 19.49
CA LYS A 108 -0.50 15.71 20.38
C LYS A 108 0.65 14.94 19.75
N TYR A 109 1.77 15.64 19.52
CA TYR A 109 2.88 15.10 18.73
C TYR A 109 3.55 13.87 19.35
N SER A 110 3.63 13.78 20.68
CA SER A 110 4.15 12.56 21.34
C SER A 110 3.29 11.33 21.03
N GLU A 111 1.96 11.45 21.17
CA GLU A 111 1.03 10.36 20.85
C GLU A 111 1.09 10.00 19.35
N ALA A 112 1.25 11.01 18.48
CA ALA A 112 1.43 10.80 17.04
C ALA A 112 2.72 10.03 16.72
N LYS A 113 3.85 10.37 17.37
CA LYS A 113 5.12 9.64 17.23
C LYS A 113 4.97 8.18 17.64
N ASP A 114 4.28 7.90 18.74
CA ASP A 114 4.07 6.53 19.21
C ASP A 114 3.22 5.71 18.24
N LEU A 115 2.15 6.29 17.70
CA LEU A 115 1.32 5.64 16.68
C LEU A 115 2.12 5.37 15.40
N LEU A 116 2.92 6.35 14.93
CA LEU A 116 3.79 6.17 13.77
C LEU A 116 4.80 5.05 13.98
N ASN A 117 5.40 4.96 15.17
CA ASN A 117 6.32 3.86 15.51
C ASN A 117 5.64 2.49 15.40
N LYS A 118 4.42 2.36 15.94
CA LYS A 118 3.62 1.12 15.83
C LYS A 118 3.37 0.74 14.37
N ILE A 119 3.10 1.70 13.50
CA ILE A 119 2.89 1.47 12.06
C ILE A 119 4.20 1.01 11.41
N ILE A 120 5.32 1.67 11.68
CA ILE A 120 6.64 1.38 11.10
C ILE A 120 7.15 -0.02 11.50
N GLU A 121 6.88 -0.44 12.74
CA GLU A 121 7.31 -1.73 13.29
C GLU A 121 6.40 -2.90 12.87
N ASN A 122 5.23 -2.62 12.30
CA ASN A 122 4.29 -3.64 11.87
C ASN A 122 4.72 -4.30 10.56
N LYS A 123 5.21 -5.54 10.65
CA LYS A 123 5.69 -6.33 9.50
C LYS A 123 4.62 -6.74 8.50
N GLU A 124 3.33 -6.69 8.87
CA GLU A 124 2.23 -7.00 7.96
C GLU A 124 1.82 -5.83 7.06
N TYR A 125 2.24 -4.62 7.45
CA TYR A 125 1.86 -3.41 6.77
C TYR A 125 2.65 -3.28 5.48
N SER A 126 2.03 -2.67 4.47
CA SER A 126 2.66 -2.50 3.17
C SER A 126 3.85 -1.54 3.24
N GLU A 127 4.78 -1.71 2.29
CA GLU A 127 5.94 -0.82 2.13
C GLU A 127 5.53 0.64 2.02
N ILE A 128 4.45 0.94 1.28
CA ILE A 128 3.97 2.30 1.10
C ILE A 128 3.47 2.92 2.40
N SER A 129 2.70 2.19 3.21
CA SER A 129 2.18 2.68 4.49
C SER A 129 3.29 2.89 5.52
N THR A 130 4.22 1.94 5.63
CA THR A 130 5.36 2.08 6.55
C THR A 130 6.33 3.16 6.09
N SER A 131 6.52 3.35 4.77
CA SER A 131 7.31 4.45 4.20
C SER A 131 6.68 5.81 4.49
N TYR A 132 5.36 5.94 4.29
CA TYR A 132 4.63 7.16 4.61
C TYR A 132 4.73 7.48 6.10
N ALA A 133 4.63 6.46 6.97
CA ALA A 133 4.81 6.63 8.41
C ALA A 133 6.24 7.08 8.77
N ARG A 134 7.29 6.53 8.14
CA ARG A 134 8.68 7.00 8.34
C ARG A 134 8.83 8.47 7.97
N ILE A 135 8.33 8.89 6.81
CA ILE A 135 8.41 10.29 6.36
C ILE A 135 7.62 11.23 7.26
N SER A 136 6.43 10.80 7.68
CA SER A 136 5.61 11.57 8.63
C SER A 136 6.32 11.72 9.97
N TRP A 137 6.96 10.65 10.46
CA TRP A 137 7.75 10.68 11.69
C TRP A 137 8.92 11.65 11.56
N CYS A 138 9.70 11.56 10.48
CA CYS A 138 10.80 12.49 10.21
C CYS A 138 10.32 13.94 10.15
N SER A 139 9.19 14.19 9.50
CA SER A 139 8.61 15.53 9.36
C SER A 139 8.15 16.13 10.68
N LEU A 140 7.72 15.31 11.65
CA LEU A 140 7.35 15.79 12.98
C LEU A 140 8.56 16.24 13.81
N VAL A 141 9.73 15.64 13.59
CA VAL A 141 10.91 15.84 14.44
C VAL A 141 11.96 16.74 13.83
N ILE A 142 11.97 16.93 12.50
CA ILE A 142 13.04 17.67 11.82
C ILE A 142 13.16 19.13 12.28
N ASP A 143 12.06 19.71 12.78
CA ASP A 143 12.01 21.08 13.28
C ASP A 143 12.25 21.23 14.78
N ASP A 144 12.45 20.14 15.51
CA ASP A 144 12.74 20.18 16.93
C ASP A 144 14.26 20.41 17.17
N HIS A 145 14.57 21.58 17.74
CA HIS A 145 15.93 21.99 18.09
C HIS A 145 16.51 21.22 19.29
N ASN A 146 15.66 20.60 20.10
CA ASN A 146 16.04 19.89 21.32
C ASN A 146 15.88 18.37 21.18
N LEU A 147 15.99 17.86 19.95
CA LEU A 147 15.90 16.43 19.67
C LEU A 147 16.96 15.66 20.48
N ASP A 148 16.50 14.68 21.25
CA ASP A 148 17.40 13.82 22.01
C ASP A 148 18.25 12.93 21.08
N ILE A 149 19.28 12.29 21.65
CA ILE A 149 20.22 11.47 20.89
C ILE A 149 19.50 10.30 20.21
N GLN A 150 18.54 9.68 20.89
CA GLN A 150 17.81 8.52 20.39
C GLN A 150 16.94 8.89 19.18
N ASP A 151 16.21 10.00 19.26
CA ASP A 151 15.39 10.51 18.17
C ASP A 151 16.26 11.00 17.00
N LYS A 152 17.47 11.52 17.25
CA LYS A 152 18.44 11.87 16.18
C LYS A 152 18.95 10.65 15.42
N GLU A 153 19.34 9.59 16.13
CA GLU A 153 19.76 8.33 15.52
C GLU A 153 18.62 7.71 14.71
N LYS A 154 17.40 7.76 15.25
CA LYS A 154 16.20 7.24 14.61
C LYS A 154 15.81 8.04 13.36
N LEU A 155 15.89 9.38 13.41
CA LEU A 155 15.71 10.25 12.25
C LEU A 155 16.69 9.88 11.14
N THR A 156 17.98 9.77 11.47
CA THR A 156 19.02 9.40 10.51
C THR A 156 18.75 8.02 9.90
N LYS A 157 18.39 7.03 10.74
CA LYS A 157 18.03 5.68 10.29
C LYS A 157 16.83 5.69 9.34
N TYR A 158 15.79 6.46 9.64
CA TYR A 158 14.59 6.54 8.80
C TYR A 158 14.82 7.31 7.51
N LEU A 159 15.67 8.33 7.49
CA LEU A 159 16.04 9.02 6.25
C LEU A 159 16.91 8.14 5.35
N ASN A 160 17.89 7.43 5.91
CA ASN A 160 18.78 6.53 5.14
C ASN A 160 18.04 5.30 4.57
N TYR A 161 16.91 4.92 5.14
CA TYR A 161 16.05 3.89 4.53
C TYR A 161 15.59 4.26 3.10
N PHE A 162 15.54 5.55 2.79
CA PHE A 162 15.21 6.09 1.48
C PHE A 162 16.45 6.45 0.65
N ASP A 163 17.56 5.71 0.77
CA ASP A 163 18.73 5.93 -0.09
C ASP A 163 18.56 5.31 -1.51
N ASP A 164 17.54 4.48 -1.72
CA ASP A 164 17.19 3.88 -3.02
C ASP A 164 16.02 4.62 -3.69
N GLU A 165 16.23 5.09 -4.93
CA GLU A 165 15.24 5.79 -5.76
C GLU A 165 13.95 4.98 -6.00
N LYS A 166 14.01 3.65 -5.87
CA LYS A 166 12.84 2.78 -6.01
C LYS A 166 11.92 2.78 -4.79
N LYS A 167 12.35 3.35 -3.66
CA LYS A 167 11.53 3.40 -2.44
C LYS A 167 10.38 4.41 -2.58
N PRO A 168 9.18 4.10 -2.08
CA PRO A 168 8.10 5.07 -2.01
C PRO A 168 8.57 6.32 -1.28
N PHE A 169 8.23 7.50 -1.81
CA PHE A 169 8.60 8.79 -1.21
C PHE A 169 10.11 9.10 -1.16
N TRP A 170 10.97 8.37 -1.87
CA TRP A 170 12.41 8.65 -1.98
C TRP A 170 12.71 10.13 -2.22
N ALA A 171 12.00 10.74 -3.18
CA ALA A 171 12.26 12.12 -3.57
C ALA A 171 11.96 13.10 -2.42
N THR A 172 10.82 12.91 -1.74
CA THR A 172 10.44 13.67 -0.55
C THR A 172 11.40 13.45 0.61
N ALA A 173 11.83 12.21 0.83
CA ALA A 173 12.82 11.87 1.84
C ALA A 173 14.15 12.58 1.61
N THR A 174 14.60 12.64 0.35
CA THR A 174 15.84 13.31 -0.04
C THR A 174 15.77 14.81 0.20
N ILE A 175 14.62 15.45 -0.01
CA ILE A 175 14.39 16.86 0.38
C ILE A 175 14.53 17.03 1.91
N ILE A 176 13.85 16.18 2.70
CA ILE A 176 13.91 16.22 4.17
C ILE A 176 15.35 15.98 4.66
N LYS A 177 16.07 15.03 4.04
CA LYS A 177 17.48 14.74 4.33
C LYS A 177 18.37 15.95 4.04
N ALA A 178 18.18 16.62 2.91
CA ALA A 178 18.91 17.85 2.60
C ALA A 178 18.61 18.98 3.60
N MET A 179 17.36 19.15 4.03
CA MET A 179 17.00 20.12 5.09
C MET A 179 17.69 19.80 6.41
N TRP A 180 17.75 18.52 6.77
CA TRP A 180 18.47 18.05 7.95
C TRP A 180 19.98 18.30 7.84
N ASP A 181 20.58 18.00 6.69
CA ASP A 181 22.00 18.24 6.43
C ASP A 181 22.34 19.74 6.54
N ILE A 182 21.49 20.62 5.98
CA ILE A 182 21.62 22.09 6.10
C ILE A 182 21.62 22.52 7.57
N LYS A 183 20.66 22.03 8.36
CA LYS A 183 20.55 22.35 9.79
C LYS A 183 21.77 21.94 10.60
N ASN A 184 22.46 20.90 10.18
CA ASN A 184 23.64 20.36 10.85
C ASN A 184 24.97 20.83 10.20
N ASN A 185 24.93 21.91 9.41
CA ASN A 185 26.10 22.48 8.72
C ASN A 185 26.81 21.53 7.74
N MET A 186 26.11 20.49 7.26
CA MET A 186 26.58 19.53 6.26
C MET A 186 26.20 20.00 4.84
N LYS A 187 26.58 21.24 4.50
CA LYS A 187 26.21 21.87 3.22
C LYS A 187 26.61 21.05 1.98
N PRO A 188 27.82 20.44 1.88
CA PRO A 188 28.20 19.65 0.70
C PRO A 188 27.33 18.41 0.48
N GLN A 189 26.91 17.75 1.57
CA GLN A 189 26.02 16.59 1.53
C GLN A 189 24.62 17.02 1.05
N ALA A 190 24.10 18.12 1.59
CA ALA A 190 22.83 18.69 1.15
C ALA A 190 22.86 19.04 -0.34
N GLU A 191 23.91 19.71 -0.81
CA GLU A 191 24.07 20.08 -2.22
C GLU A 191 24.09 18.84 -3.13
N THR A 192 24.83 17.79 -2.73
CA THR A 192 24.90 16.53 -3.47
C THR A 192 23.53 15.87 -3.60
N ASN A 193 22.80 15.75 -2.49
CA ASN A 193 21.46 15.17 -2.44
C ASN A 193 20.46 15.94 -3.34
N LEU A 194 20.50 17.27 -3.30
CA LEU A 194 19.62 18.12 -4.10
C LEU A 194 19.95 18.09 -5.60
N LYS A 195 21.24 18.06 -5.96
CA LYS A 195 21.66 17.91 -7.37
C LYS A 195 21.24 16.55 -7.94
N ASN A 196 21.37 15.48 -7.16
CA ASN A 196 20.92 14.15 -7.56
C ASN A 196 19.42 14.12 -7.85
N LEU A 197 18.60 14.81 -7.04
CA LEU A 197 17.18 14.96 -7.34
C LEU A 197 16.93 15.63 -8.70
N LEU A 198 17.61 16.75 -8.98
CA LEU A 198 17.40 17.49 -10.23
C LEU A 198 17.75 16.72 -11.51
N ILE A 199 18.63 15.72 -11.41
CA ILE A 199 19.04 14.85 -12.52
C ILE A 199 18.04 13.69 -12.71
N SER A 200 17.24 13.35 -11.69
CA SER A 200 16.24 12.27 -11.81
C SER A 200 15.11 12.64 -12.78
N ASN A 201 14.79 11.69 -13.66
CA ASN A 201 13.70 11.82 -14.62
C ASN A 201 12.32 11.48 -14.04
N ASN A 202 12.27 10.87 -12.84
CA ASN A 202 11.06 10.29 -12.26
C ASN A 202 10.50 11.10 -11.07
N ILE A 203 10.87 12.38 -10.97
CA ILE A 203 10.37 13.27 -9.92
C ILE A 203 9.45 14.36 -10.50
N SER A 204 8.48 14.78 -9.72
CA SER A 204 7.55 15.84 -10.10
C SER A 204 8.24 17.21 -10.16
N ASP A 205 7.69 18.13 -10.95
CA ASP A 205 8.22 19.49 -11.05
C ASP A 205 8.18 20.23 -9.72
N LEU A 206 7.19 19.94 -8.87
CA LEU A 206 7.13 20.47 -7.51
C LEU A 206 8.38 20.10 -6.70
N ILE A 207 8.83 18.85 -6.75
CA ILE A 207 10.04 18.42 -6.02
C ILE A 207 11.28 19.07 -6.64
N LYS A 208 11.34 19.20 -7.97
CA LYS A 208 12.45 19.93 -8.64
C LYS A 208 12.53 21.37 -8.17
N ASP A 209 11.39 22.05 -8.05
CA ASP A 209 11.36 23.44 -7.63
C ASP A 209 11.72 23.60 -6.15
N GLN A 210 11.29 22.68 -5.27
CA GLN A 210 11.76 22.61 -3.89
C GLN A 210 13.28 22.41 -3.82
N ALA A 211 13.83 21.51 -4.64
CA ALA A 211 15.26 21.24 -4.66
C ALA A 211 16.07 22.47 -5.14
N LYS A 212 15.62 23.16 -6.20
CA LYS A 212 16.22 24.42 -6.67
C LYS A 212 16.19 25.49 -5.58
N ALA A 213 15.06 25.65 -4.89
CA ALA A 213 14.91 26.66 -3.84
C ALA A 213 15.92 26.42 -2.70
N LEU A 214 16.10 25.17 -2.27
CA LEU A 214 17.09 24.81 -1.25
C LEU A 214 18.54 25.03 -1.73
N LEU A 215 18.86 24.69 -2.98
CA LEU A 215 20.17 24.94 -3.57
C LEU A 215 20.54 26.42 -3.63
N VAL A 216 19.58 27.29 -3.98
CA VAL A 216 19.82 28.74 -4.00
C VAL A 216 20.13 29.27 -2.59
N ASN A 217 19.48 28.72 -1.56
CA ASN A 217 19.71 29.14 -0.18
C ASN A 217 21.04 28.65 0.40
N LEU A 218 21.57 27.53 -0.11
CA LEU A 218 22.89 27.00 0.29
C LEU A 218 24.06 27.91 -0.12
N ASN A 219 23.90 28.61 -1.25
CA ASN A 219 24.89 29.50 -1.86
C ASN A 219 24.88 30.92 -1.27
N LYS A 220 24.02 31.20 -0.29
CA LYS A 220 24.02 32.41 0.52
C LYS A 220 24.79 32.18 1.82
#